data_AF-A0AAI9V579-F1
#
_entry.id   AF-A0AAI9V579-F1
#
_cell.length_a   1.000
_cell.length_b   1.000
_cell.length_c   1.000
_cell.angle_alpha   90.00
_cell.angle_beta   90.00
_cell.angle_gamma   90.00
#
_symmetry.space_group_name_H-M   'P 1'
#
loop_
_entity.id
_entity.type
_entity.pdbx_description
1 polymer ?
#
loop_
_entity_poly.entity_id
_entity_poly.type
_entity_poly.pdbx_seq_one_letter_code
_entity_poly.pdbx_strand_id
1 'polypeptide(L)'
;MAQTASPTKEELVSEVTKYVEAYMAKYDASHDFNHIKRVVSLAHRIHAQSPATTPALDKHTITLSALLHDVGDRKYLQQGEDASTLVSTLLSSLGASPDLAARVQTICLGVSYSSEIKDPARVRALIAEYPELAVVQDADRLDAIGAVGIGRCFTFGGAKGARSMDNSIEHFEEKLVRLEGMMKTGAGREMARERTQRLLTFMEWWQDEAGPREVVVHPPPPKRRAERIDPKQRHLPQQLAPFKVIKKREPAPVLPRQRLAPHPLLHHGAPVVVPCQQEDGNRPAAHELPVGPGAAVKPEERRHEASPG
;
A
#
# COMPACT_ATOMS: atom_id res chain seq x y z
N MET A 1 36.45 23.32 -15.14
CA MET A 1 35.49 22.43 -14.48
C MET A 1 34.13 23.10 -14.56
N ALA A 2 33.18 22.53 -15.31
CA ALA A 2 31.85 23.10 -15.41
C ALA A 2 31.17 23.00 -14.04
N GLN A 3 30.82 24.14 -13.45
CA GLN A 3 29.91 24.17 -12.30
C GLN A 3 28.56 23.70 -12.82
N THR A 4 28.22 22.43 -12.57
CA THR A 4 26.85 21.95 -12.79
C THR A 4 25.97 22.72 -11.82
N ALA A 5 25.15 23.62 -12.34
CA ALA A 5 24.17 24.35 -11.55
C ALA A 5 23.30 23.35 -10.77
N SER A 6 23.01 23.64 -9.50
CA SER A 6 22.05 22.85 -8.74
C SER A 6 20.70 22.82 -9.47
N PRO A 7 20.03 21.66 -9.54
CA PRO A 7 18.76 21.56 -10.24
C PRO A 7 17.71 22.47 -9.59
N THR A 8 16.78 22.97 -10.39
CA THR A 8 15.55 23.58 -9.88
C THR A 8 14.72 22.54 -9.11
N LYS A 9 13.78 23.01 -8.28
CA LYS A 9 12.89 22.13 -7.52
C LYS A 9 12.05 21.24 -8.45
N GLU A 10 11.63 21.80 -9.57
CA GLU A 10 10.83 21.14 -10.60
C GLU A 10 11.64 20.08 -11.35
N GLU A 11 12.89 20.38 -11.71
CA GLU A 11 13.81 19.41 -12.34
C GLU A 11 14.10 18.24 -11.40
N LEU A 12 14.40 18.52 -10.12
CA LEU A 12 14.67 17.46 -9.15
C LEU A 12 13.45 16.54 -8.96
N VAL A 13 12.24 17.11 -8.84
CA VAL A 13 11.00 16.32 -8.76
C VAL A 13 10.80 15.49 -10.02
N SER A 14 11.07 16.05 -11.20
CA SER A 14 10.97 15.33 -12.49
C SER A 14 11.91 14.13 -12.56
N GLU A 15 13.19 14.31 -12.24
CA GLU A 15 14.19 13.23 -12.26
C GLU A 15 13.90 12.15 -11.21
N VAL A 16 13.49 12.54 -10.00
CA VAL A 16 13.05 11.60 -8.98
C VAL A 16 11.82 10.83 -9.44
N THR A 17 10.86 11.49 -10.09
CA THR A 17 9.65 10.82 -10.60
C THR A 17 10.00 9.76 -11.64
N LYS A 18 10.89 10.07 -12.60
CA LYS A 18 11.38 9.10 -13.60
C LYS A 18 12.07 7.90 -12.93
N TYR A 19 12.92 8.17 -11.94
CA TYR A 19 13.58 7.12 -11.18
C TYR A 19 12.56 6.20 -10.49
N VAL A 20 11.57 6.79 -9.78
CA VAL A 20 10.55 6.03 -9.06
C VAL A 20 9.68 5.23 -10.01
N GLU A 21 9.29 5.78 -11.17
CA GLU A 21 8.54 5.05 -12.18
C GLU A 21 9.31 3.79 -12.66
N ALA A 22 10.60 3.95 -12.97
CA ALA A 22 11.45 2.83 -13.38
C ALA A 22 11.69 1.82 -12.24
N TYR A 23 11.86 2.30 -11.01
CA TYR A 23 12.01 1.46 -9.82
C TYR A 23 10.74 0.64 -9.55
N MET A 24 9.57 1.28 -9.73
CA MET A 24 8.26 0.70 -9.43
C MET A 24 7.70 -0.21 -10.53
N ALA A 25 8.23 -0.14 -11.75
CA ALA A 25 7.81 -0.98 -12.88
C ALA A 25 8.00 -2.48 -12.64
N LYS A 26 8.78 -2.86 -11.62
CA LYS A 26 9.05 -4.25 -11.22
C LYS A 26 7.98 -4.82 -10.26
N TYR A 27 7.05 -3.99 -9.78
CA TYR A 27 6.07 -4.37 -8.77
C TYR A 27 4.73 -4.81 -9.34
N ASP A 28 3.96 -5.51 -8.51
CA ASP A 28 2.59 -5.91 -8.83
C ASP A 28 1.62 -4.71 -8.73
N ALA A 29 0.42 -4.86 -9.31
CA ALA A 29 -0.57 -3.78 -9.44
C ALA A 29 -1.06 -3.18 -8.10
N SER A 30 -0.73 -3.78 -6.96
CA SER A 30 -1.13 -3.24 -5.65
C SER A 30 -0.16 -2.17 -5.10
N HIS A 31 1.07 -2.12 -5.61
CA HIS A 31 2.15 -1.19 -5.23
C HIS A 31 2.87 -0.64 -6.48
N ASP A 32 2.10 -0.37 -7.53
CA ASP A 32 2.62 0.18 -8.77
C ASP A 32 2.86 1.69 -8.69
N PHE A 33 3.42 2.28 -9.75
CA PHE A 33 3.63 3.72 -9.82
C PHE A 33 2.32 4.53 -9.69
N ASN A 34 1.15 3.94 -9.97
CA ASN A 34 -0.13 4.60 -9.75
C ASN A 34 -0.43 4.80 -8.27
N HIS A 35 -0.02 3.89 -7.38
CA HIS A 35 -0.06 4.12 -5.93
C HIS A 35 0.72 5.38 -5.55
N ILE A 36 1.97 5.50 -5.98
CA ILE A 36 2.80 6.68 -5.68
C ILE A 36 2.13 7.97 -6.16
N LYS A 37 1.62 8.00 -7.39
CA LYS A 37 0.91 9.19 -7.92
C LYS A 37 -0.29 9.60 -7.06
N ARG A 38 -1.08 8.62 -6.58
CA ARG A 38 -2.21 8.91 -5.68
C ARG A 38 -1.74 9.43 -4.33
N VAL A 39 -0.68 8.85 -3.75
CA VAL A 39 -0.10 9.32 -2.48
C VAL A 39 0.42 10.75 -2.61
N VAL A 40 1.15 11.09 -3.67
CA VAL A 40 1.60 12.47 -3.92
C VAL A 40 0.41 13.43 -4.03
N SER A 41 -0.62 13.07 -4.78
CA SER A 41 -1.84 13.88 -4.90
C SER A 41 -2.55 14.07 -3.55
N LEU A 42 -2.64 13.03 -2.73
CA LEU A 42 -3.23 13.10 -1.40
C LEU A 42 -2.39 13.95 -0.45
N ALA A 43 -1.06 13.82 -0.50
CA ALA A 43 -0.15 14.64 0.30
C ALA A 43 -0.29 16.13 -0.04
N HIS A 44 -0.42 16.48 -1.33
CA HIS A 44 -0.69 17.86 -1.76
C HIS A 44 -2.05 18.38 -1.29
N ARG A 45 -3.09 17.53 -1.32
CA ARG A 45 -4.42 17.90 -0.81
C ARG A 45 -4.41 18.14 0.70
N ILE A 46 -3.77 17.25 1.47
CA ILE A 46 -3.60 17.42 2.92
C ILE A 46 -2.83 18.70 3.22
N HIS A 47 -1.71 18.95 2.51
CA HIS A 47 -0.90 20.16 2.69
C HIS A 47 -1.72 21.43 2.43
N ALA A 48 -2.49 21.46 1.34
CA ALA A 48 -3.34 22.61 0.98
C ALA A 48 -4.47 22.88 1.98
N GLN A 49 -4.97 21.85 2.66
CA GLN A 49 -6.02 21.94 3.68
C GLN A 49 -5.47 22.06 5.12
N SER A 50 -4.16 21.97 5.29
CA SER A 50 -3.54 22.07 6.61
C SER A 50 -3.52 23.53 7.06
N PRO A 51 -3.75 23.81 8.36
CA PRO A 51 -3.61 25.16 8.88
C PRO A 51 -2.17 25.64 8.70
N ALA A 52 -1.99 26.96 8.56
CA ALA A 52 -0.65 27.55 8.52
C ALA A 52 0.12 27.19 9.80
N THR A 53 1.34 26.68 9.64
CA THR A 53 2.25 26.33 10.72
C THR A 53 3.45 27.29 10.75
N THR A 54 4.11 27.38 11.90
CA THR A 54 5.38 28.10 12.04
C THR A 54 6.42 27.13 12.61
N PRO A 55 7.45 26.73 11.84
CA PRO A 55 7.68 27.07 10.43
C PRO A 55 6.62 26.45 9.50
N ALA A 56 6.47 27.03 8.30
CA ALA A 56 5.58 26.51 7.29
C ALA A 56 6.06 25.15 6.78
N LEU A 57 5.13 24.22 6.53
CA LEU A 57 5.43 22.91 5.94
C LEU A 57 6.02 23.07 4.54
N ASP A 58 7.18 22.46 4.29
CA ASP A 58 7.82 22.53 2.98
C ASP A 58 7.19 21.55 1.98
N LYS A 59 6.42 22.10 1.04
CA LYS A 59 5.77 21.32 -0.03
C LYS A 59 6.78 20.52 -0.87
N HIS A 60 7.99 21.01 -1.05
CA HIS A 60 9.01 20.31 -1.84
C HIS A 60 9.47 19.04 -1.13
N THR A 61 9.81 19.13 0.16
CA THR A 61 10.07 17.98 1.03
C THR A 61 8.90 16.99 1.03
N ILE A 62 7.66 17.46 1.20
CA ILE A 62 6.46 16.58 1.17
C ILE A 62 6.38 15.81 -0.16
N THR A 63 6.62 16.49 -1.28
CA THR A 63 6.53 15.88 -2.61
C THR A 63 7.60 14.81 -2.80
N LEU A 64 8.85 15.12 -2.47
CA LEU A 64 9.96 14.17 -2.60
C LEU A 64 9.78 12.97 -1.66
N SER A 65 9.39 13.20 -0.41
CA SER A 65 9.10 12.13 0.55
C SER A 65 7.95 11.24 0.10
N ALA A 66 6.87 11.80 -0.44
CA ALA A 66 5.75 11.02 -0.97
C ALA A 66 6.16 10.19 -2.20
N LEU A 67 7.00 10.72 -3.09
CA LEU A 67 7.55 9.97 -4.22
C LEU A 67 8.44 8.80 -3.78
N LEU A 68 9.25 9.01 -2.73
CA LEU A 68 10.33 8.09 -2.35
C LEU A 68 9.99 7.16 -1.16
N HIS A 69 8.82 7.30 -0.52
CA HIS A 69 8.52 6.57 0.72
C HIS A 69 8.60 5.04 0.63
N ASP A 70 8.32 4.47 -0.54
CA ASP A 70 8.38 3.03 -0.82
C ASP A 70 9.73 2.59 -1.42
N VAL A 71 10.62 3.54 -1.75
CA VAL A 71 11.99 3.22 -2.20
C VAL A 71 12.80 2.71 -1.01
N GLY A 72 13.32 1.48 -1.13
CA GLY A 72 14.09 0.84 -0.05
C GLY A 72 13.23 0.20 1.05
N ASP A 73 11.93 -0.05 0.82
CA ASP A 73 11.19 -0.97 1.71
C ASP A 73 11.92 -2.33 1.73
N ARG A 74 12.16 -2.85 2.94
CA ARG A 74 12.85 -4.13 3.20
C ARG A 74 12.30 -5.30 2.40
N LYS A 75 11.03 -5.23 1.97
CA LYS A 75 10.43 -6.25 1.11
C LYS A 75 11.07 -6.33 -0.28
N TYR A 76 11.80 -5.29 -0.69
CA TYR A 76 12.25 -5.08 -2.07
C TYR A 76 13.71 -4.64 -2.21
N LEU A 77 14.46 -4.56 -1.11
CA LEU A 77 15.90 -4.27 -1.15
C LEU A 77 16.64 -5.38 -1.90
N GLN A 78 17.54 -4.96 -2.79
CA GLN A 78 18.49 -5.88 -3.41
C GLN A 78 19.62 -6.23 -2.45
N GLN A 79 20.31 -7.35 -2.68
CA GLN A 79 21.48 -7.70 -1.88
C GLN A 79 22.55 -6.60 -2.00
N GLY A 80 22.91 -6.00 -0.87
CA GLY A 80 23.91 -4.93 -0.78
C GLY A 80 23.33 -3.51 -0.71
N GLU A 81 22.02 -3.33 -0.90
CA GLU A 81 21.38 -2.03 -0.69
C GLU A 81 21.09 -1.78 0.80
N ASP A 82 21.38 -0.56 1.24
CA ASP A 82 21.04 -0.09 2.59
C ASP A 82 19.86 0.89 2.53
N ALA A 83 18.70 0.43 2.99
CA ALA A 83 17.50 1.26 3.10
C ALA A 83 17.69 2.55 3.89
N SER A 84 18.67 2.59 4.81
CA SER A 84 18.92 3.77 5.64
C SER A 84 19.63 4.90 4.91
N THR A 85 20.22 4.63 3.73
CA THR A 85 21.03 5.61 2.96
C THR A 85 20.63 5.71 1.48
N LEU A 86 19.76 4.82 0.98
CA LEU A 86 19.38 4.76 -0.44
C LEU A 86 18.75 6.07 -0.95
N VAL A 87 17.82 6.64 -0.18
CA VAL A 87 17.09 7.87 -0.57
C VAL A 87 18.02 9.08 -0.54
N SER A 88 18.85 9.21 0.51
CA SER A 88 19.79 10.33 0.60
C SER A 88 20.87 10.26 -0.49
N THR A 89 21.36 9.06 -0.81
CA THR A 89 22.33 8.82 -1.89
C THR A 89 21.74 9.19 -3.25
N LEU A 90 20.51 8.75 -3.54
CA LEU A 90 19.82 9.10 -4.78
C LEU A 90 19.65 10.62 -4.92
N LEU A 91 19.10 11.29 -3.91
CA LEU A 91 18.89 12.73 -3.96
C LEU A 91 20.19 13.51 -4.13
N SER A 92 21.26 13.09 -3.44
CA SER A 92 22.58 13.70 -3.58
C SER A 92 23.14 13.50 -4.99
N SER A 93 22.95 12.31 -5.59
CA SER A 93 23.39 12.03 -6.97
C SER A 93 22.65 12.87 -8.02
N LEU A 94 21.42 13.29 -7.70
CA LEU A 94 20.61 14.19 -8.53
C LEU A 94 20.87 15.67 -8.22
N GLY A 95 21.82 16.00 -7.34
CA GLY A 95 22.22 17.38 -7.03
C GLY A 95 21.41 18.08 -5.93
N ALA A 96 20.63 17.35 -5.14
CA ALA A 96 19.96 17.91 -3.95
C ALA A 96 20.98 18.32 -2.87
N SER A 97 20.61 19.29 -2.03
CA SER A 97 21.45 19.65 -0.89
C SER A 97 21.52 18.51 0.14
N PRO A 98 22.64 18.37 0.89
CA PRO A 98 22.76 17.34 1.93
C PRO A 98 21.64 17.40 2.97
N ASP A 99 21.22 18.60 3.37
CA ASP A 99 20.16 18.81 4.35
C ASP A 99 18.80 18.31 3.85
N LEU A 100 18.47 18.60 2.58
CA LEU A 100 17.23 18.14 1.96
C LEU A 100 17.24 16.60 1.82
N ALA A 101 18.37 16.04 1.36
CA ALA A 101 18.54 14.61 1.19
C ALA A 101 18.38 13.86 2.53
N ALA A 102 19.03 14.34 3.60
CA ALA A 102 18.93 13.76 4.94
C ALA A 102 17.52 13.89 5.53
N ARG A 103 16.86 15.05 5.35
CA ARG A 103 15.48 15.28 5.79
C ARG A 103 14.51 14.32 5.11
N VAL A 104 14.58 14.19 3.77
CA VAL A 104 13.69 13.30 3.01
C VAL A 104 13.92 11.83 3.39
N GLN A 105 15.18 11.39 3.52
CA GLN A 105 15.53 10.04 3.99
C GLN A 105 14.93 9.74 5.38
N THR A 106 15.03 10.69 6.31
CA THR A 106 14.49 10.54 7.67
C THR A 106 12.96 10.40 7.64
N ILE A 107 12.28 11.22 6.83
CA ILE A 107 10.82 11.12 6.65
C ILE A 107 10.45 9.75 6.06
N CYS A 108 11.09 9.30 4.97
CA CYS A 108 10.79 8.02 4.34
C CYS A 108 10.89 6.83 5.33
N LEU A 109 11.93 6.80 6.18
CA LEU A 109 12.08 5.77 7.23
C LEU A 109 10.98 5.82 8.31
N GLY A 110 10.31 6.97 8.44
CA GLY A 110 9.20 7.19 9.36
C GLY A 110 7.82 6.80 8.82
N VAL A 111 7.63 6.65 7.49
CA VAL A 111 6.29 6.52 6.89
C VAL A 111 5.59 5.20 7.27
N SER A 112 6.33 4.09 7.26
CA SER A 112 5.77 2.74 7.37
C SER A 112 4.90 2.50 8.61
N TYR A 113 3.70 1.94 8.40
CA TYR A 113 2.78 1.50 9.47
C TYR A 113 3.47 0.57 10.49
N SER A 114 4.24 -0.41 10.03
CA SER A 114 4.90 -1.38 10.90
C SER A 114 5.97 -0.73 11.79
N SER A 115 6.61 0.33 11.31
CA SER A 115 7.57 1.11 12.10
C SER A 115 6.88 1.91 13.20
N GLU A 116 5.68 2.46 12.94
CA GLU A 116 4.91 3.17 13.96
C GLU A 116 4.38 2.22 15.04
N ILE A 117 3.81 1.07 14.68
CA ILE A 117 3.26 0.14 15.68
C ILE A 117 4.34 -0.38 16.64
N LYS A 118 5.58 -0.57 16.16
CA LYS A 118 6.70 -1.01 16.99
C LYS A 118 7.16 0.05 17.99
N ASP A 119 7.18 1.32 17.60
CA ASP A 119 7.61 2.42 18.46
C ASP A 119 6.82 3.71 18.16
N PRO A 120 5.63 3.86 18.76
CA PRO A 120 4.80 5.05 18.58
C PRO A 120 5.45 6.32 19.16
N ALA A 121 6.30 6.19 20.18
CA ALA A 121 6.94 7.34 20.82
C ALA A 121 7.98 7.97 19.90
N ARG A 122 8.79 7.14 19.25
CA ARG A 122 9.76 7.59 18.24
C ARG A 122 9.08 8.29 17.08
N VAL A 123 7.96 7.77 16.56
CA VAL A 123 7.24 8.42 15.46
C VAL A 123 6.67 9.78 15.88
N ARG A 124 6.16 9.91 17.11
CA ARG A 124 5.72 11.22 17.63
C ARG A 124 6.86 12.22 17.73
N ALA A 125 8.03 11.79 18.22
CA ALA A 125 9.22 12.63 18.27
C ALA A 125 9.67 13.07 16.86
N LEU A 126 9.69 12.13 15.90
CA LEU A 126 10.01 12.43 14.51
C LEU A 126 9.03 13.41 13.88
N ILE A 127 7.73 13.30 14.13
CA ILE A 127 6.74 14.26 13.61
C ILE A 127 6.95 15.66 14.21
N ALA A 128 7.37 15.76 15.48
CA ALA A 128 7.67 17.05 16.09
C ALA A 128 8.87 17.75 15.44
N GLU A 129 9.86 16.98 14.99
CA GLU A 129 11.06 17.50 14.31
C GLU A 129 10.87 17.67 12.79
N TYR A 130 10.09 16.78 12.17
CA TYR A 130 9.81 16.69 10.73
C TYR A 130 8.29 16.62 10.49
N PRO A 131 7.57 17.75 10.61
CA PRO A 131 6.12 17.76 10.54
C PRO A 131 5.55 17.34 9.17
N GLU A 132 6.35 17.40 8.09
CA GLU A 132 6.02 16.83 6.78
C GLU A 132 5.73 15.32 6.85
N LEU A 133 6.32 14.60 7.81
CA LEU A 133 6.07 13.17 8.03
C LEU A 133 4.58 12.89 8.32
N ALA A 134 3.91 13.77 9.06
CA ALA A 134 2.49 13.62 9.35
C ALA A 134 1.63 13.66 8.07
N VAL A 135 1.99 14.53 7.13
CA VAL A 135 1.29 14.67 5.84
C VAL A 135 1.49 13.41 4.98
N VAL A 136 2.73 12.94 4.87
CA VAL A 136 3.07 11.78 4.03
C VAL A 136 2.49 10.48 4.61
N GLN A 137 2.52 10.30 5.94
CA GLN A 137 1.89 9.15 6.59
C GLN A 137 0.38 9.11 6.36
N ASP A 138 -0.30 10.26 6.49
CA ASP A 138 -1.74 10.32 6.26
C ASP A 138 -2.07 10.04 4.79
N ALA A 139 -1.29 10.58 3.86
CA ALA A 139 -1.48 10.35 2.42
C ALA A 139 -1.37 8.87 2.04
N ASP A 140 -0.33 8.17 2.51
CA ASP A 140 -0.15 6.74 2.28
C ASP A 140 -1.31 5.92 2.86
N ARG A 141 -1.69 6.20 4.11
CA ARG A 141 -2.79 5.49 4.79
C ARG A 141 -4.13 5.73 4.14
N LEU A 142 -4.39 6.93 3.65
CA LEU A 142 -5.61 7.24 2.92
C LEU A 142 -5.72 6.37 1.66
N ASP A 143 -4.62 6.11 0.95
CA ASP A 143 -4.62 5.24 -0.23
C ASP A 143 -4.84 3.75 0.11
N ALA A 144 -4.68 3.36 1.38
CA ALA A 144 -4.97 2.01 1.86
C ALA A 144 -6.43 1.81 2.30
N ILE A 145 -7.26 2.86 2.32
CA ILE A 145 -8.68 2.80 2.74
C ILE A 145 -9.64 3.35 1.67
N GLY A 146 -10.93 3.11 1.86
CA GLY A 146 -11.96 3.46 0.88
C GLY A 146 -11.94 2.56 -0.35
N ALA A 147 -12.59 3.00 -1.44
CA ALA A 147 -12.77 2.17 -2.65
C ALA A 147 -11.44 1.68 -3.25
N VAL A 148 -10.44 2.56 -3.32
CA VAL A 148 -9.09 2.19 -3.78
C VAL A 148 -8.44 1.19 -2.83
N GLY A 149 -8.56 1.41 -1.51
CA GLY A 149 -8.04 0.49 -0.49
C GLY A 149 -8.62 -0.92 -0.59
N ILE A 150 -9.92 -1.04 -0.87
CA ILE A 150 -10.61 -2.32 -1.11
C ILE A 150 -9.96 -3.03 -2.30
N GLY A 151 -9.87 -2.36 -3.46
CA GLY A 151 -9.28 -2.93 -4.67
C GLY A 151 -7.82 -3.36 -4.46
N ARG A 152 -7.01 -2.53 -3.78
CA ARG A 152 -5.62 -2.85 -3.46
C ARG A 152 -5.48 -4.05 -2.55
N CYS A 153 -6.33 -4.19 -1.51
CA CYS A 153 -6.24 -5.30 -0.57
C CYS A 153 -6.47 -6.66 -1.25
N PHE A 154 -7.52 -6.77 -2.07
CA PHE A 154 -7.80 -7.99 -2.83
C PHE A 154 -6.73 -8.27 -3.89
N THR A 155 -6.28 -7.24 -4.60
CA THR A 155 -5.20 -7.37 -5.61
C THR A 155 -3.92 -7.90 -4.98
N PHE A 156 -3.51 -7.36 -3.83
CA PHE A 156 -2.32 -7.84 -3.11
C PHE A 156 -2.50 -9.27 -2.60
N GLY A 157 -3.66 -9.58 -2.01
CA GLY A 157 -3.98 -10.92 -1.50
C GLY A 157 -3.89 -11.98 -2.58
N GLY A 158 -4.48 -11.71 -3.75
CA GLY A 158 -4.43 -12.57 -4.92
C GLY A 158 -3.03 -12.69 -5.53
N ALA A 159 -2.33 -11.58 -5.77
CA ALA A 159 -1.02 -11.57 -6.41
C ALA A 159 0.05 -12.30 -5.60
N LYS A 160 0.00 -12.24 -4.27
CA LYS A 160 0.95 -12.96 -3.40
C LYS A 160 0.55 -14.42 -3.15
N GLY A 161 -0.63 -14.86 -3.61
CA GLY A 161 -1.19 -16.19 -3.30
C GLY A 161 -1.33 -16.46 -1.80
N ALA A 162 -1.33 -15.41 -0.99
CA ALA A 162 -1.09 -15.50 0.46
C ALA A 162 -2.37 -15.28 1.28
N ARG A 163 -3.46 -14.83 0.64
CA ARG A 163 -4.67 -14.45 1.35
C ARG A 163 -5.92 -14.83 0.54
N SER A 164 -6.81 -15.60 1.16
CA SER A 164 -8.16 -15.82 0.64
C SER A 164 -8.95 -14.50 0.64
N MET A 165 -10.11 -14.51 -0.03
CA MET A 165 -11.01 -13.35 0.02
C MET A 165 -11.49 -13.07 1.45
N ASP A 166 -11.82 -14.11 2.22
CA ASP A 166 -12.23 -13.97 3.63
C ASP A 166 -11.13 -13.39 4.51
N ASN A 167 -9.90 -13.88 4.37
CA ASN A 167 -8.76 -13.33 5.12
C ASN A 167 -8.49 -11.87 4.71
N SER A 168 -8.89 -11.46 3.50
CA SER A 168 -8.80 -10.05 3.06
C SER A 168 -9.81 -9.17 3.78
N ILE A 169 -10.99 -9.70 4.09
CA ILE A 169 -11.98 -9.02 4.94
C ILE A 169 -11.51 -8.95 6.39
N GLU A 170 -10.94 -10.03 6.94
CA GLU A 170 -10.34 -10.00 8.28
C GLU A 170 -9.26 -8.91 8.37
N HIS A 171 -8.46 -8.74 7.31
CA HIS A 171 -7.47 -7.66 7.25
C HIS A 171 -8.08 -6.26 7.34
N PHE A 172 -9.33 -6.07 6.89
CA PHE A 172 -10.02 -4.77 7.01
C PHE A 172 -10.25 -4.45 8.48
N GLU A 173 -10.75 -5.40 9.26
CA GLU A 173 -11.04 -5.27 10.69
C GLU A 173 -9.77 -5.08 11.52
N GLU A 174 -8.75 -5.90 11.25
CA GLU A 174 -7.51 -5.91 12.02
C GLU A 174 -6.69 -4.63 11.83
N LYS A 175 -6.73 -4.07 10.61
CA LYS A 175 -5.84 -2.98 10.21
C LYS A 175 -6.57 -1.80 9.57
N LEU A 176 -7.26 -1.99 8.45
CA LEU A 176 -7.68 -0.86 7.59
C LEU A 176 -8.66 0.08 8.29
N VAL A 177 -9.64 -0.45 9.02
CA VAL A 177 -10.61 0.36 9.78
C VAL A 177 -9.93 1.18 10.88
N ARG A 178 -8.81 0.68 11.44
CA ARG A 178 -8.06 1.39 12.50
C ARG A 178 -7.26 2.58 11.98
N LEU A 179 -7.00 2.66 10.67
CA LEU A 179 -6.15 3.71 10.11
C LEU A 179 -6.73 5.11 10.31
N GLU A 180 -8.06 5.26 10.35
CA GLU A 180 -8.70 6.55 10.66
C GLU A 180 -8.25 7.13 12.01
N GLY A 181 -8.24 6.29 13.06
CA GLY A 181 -7.82 6.69 14.40
C GLY A 181 -6.32 6.98 14.51
N MET A 182 -5.55 6.66 13.47
CA MET A 182 -4.10 6.86 13.41
C MET A 182 -3.68 8.06 12.57
N MET A 183 -4.63 8.76 11.94
CA MET A 183 -4.35 9.95 11.11
C MET A 183 -3.84 11.12 11.97
N LYS A 184 -2.79 11.78 11.49
CA LYS A 184 -2.04 12.82 12.20
C LYS A 184 -2.65 14.20 12.00
N THR A 185 -3.06 14.50 10.78
CA THR A 185 -3.57 15.81 10.35
C THR A 185 -5.09 15.90 10.47
N GLY A 186 -5.62 17.12 10.57
CA GLY A 186 -7.06 17.36 10.56
C GLY A 186 -7.70 16.94 9.24
N ALA A 187 -7.11 17.38 8.12
CA ALA A 187 -7.55 17.03 6.77
C ALA A 187 -7.49 15.52 6.50
N GLY A 188 -6.41 14.85 6.95
CA GLY A 188 -6.27 13.40 6.86
C GLY A 188 -7.38 12.66 7.60
N ARG A 189 -7.69 13.07 8.85
CA ARG A 189 -8.81 12.51 9.61
C ARG A 189 -10.16 12.69 8.93
N GLU A 190 -10.41 13.85 8.35
CA GLU A 190 -11.68 14.14 7.65
C GLU A 190 -11.87 13.24 6.43
N MET A 191 -10.85 13.16 5.57
CA MET A 191 -10.88 12.25 4.41
C MET A 191 -10.95 10.79 4.82
N ALA A 192 -10.30 10.42 5.93
CA ALA A 192 -10.30 9.06 6.42
C ALA A 192 -11.68 8.60 6.89
N ARG A 193 -12.44 9.44 7.61
CA ARG A 193 -13.82 9.13 8.04
C ARG A 193 -14.69 8.65 6.90
N GLU A 194 -14.71 9.40 5.80
CA GLU A 194 -15.51 9.06 4.63
C GLU A 194 -15.04 7.76 3.97
N ARG A 195 -13.72 7.53 3.92
CA ARG A 195 -13.14 6.30 3.35
C ARG A 195 -13.34 5.08 4.25
N THR A 196 -13.29 5.23 5.56
CA THR A 196 -13.61 4.17 6.53
C THR A 196 -15.08 3.78 6.41
N GLN A 197 -15.98 4.74 6.27
CA GLN A 197 -17.40 4.44 6.10
C GLN A 197 -17.65 3.56 4.87
N ARG A 198 -16.93 3.81 3.76
CA ARG A 198 -16.97 2.93 2.57
C ARG A 198 -16.49 1.51 2.87
N LEU A 199 -15.46 1.34 3.70
CA LEU A 199 -15.00 0.00 4.12
C LEU A 199 -16.07 -0.72 4.93
N LEU A 200 -16.69 -0.04 5.90
CA LEU A 200 -17.73 -0.60 6.75
C LEU A 200 -18.94 -1.04 5.91
N THR A 201 -19.40 -0.19 5.01
CA THR A 201 -20.50 -0.52 4.08
C THR A 201 -20.16 -1.68 3.17
N PHE A 202 -18.92 -1.75 2.66
CA PHE A 202 -18.50 -2.89 1.86
C PHE A 202 -18.48 -4.20 2.68
N MET A 203 -18.06 -4.15 3.94
CA MET A 203 -18.10 -5.33 4.82
C MET A 203 -19.53 -5.79 5.13
N GLU A 204 -20.48 -4.86 5.24
CA GLU A 204 -21.91 -5.19 5.37
C GLU A 204 -22.42 -5.93 4.12
N TRP A 205 -22.12 -5.43 2.92
CA TRP A 205 -22.47 -6.12 1.67
C TRP A 205 -21.79 -7.48 1.56
N TRP A 206 -20.51 -7.57 1.92
CA TRP A 206 -19.79 -8.84 1.92
C TRP A 206 -20.47 -9.88 2.82
N GLN A 207 -20.89 -9.49 4.03
CA GLN A 207 -21.54 -10.39 4.96
C GLN A 207 -22.92 -10.85 4.46
N ASP A 208 -23.68 -9.97 3.81
CA ASP A 208 -24.98 -10.30 3.21
C ASP A 208 -24.83 -11.29 2.04
N GLU A 209 -23.86 -11.06 1.17
CA GLU A 209 -23.64 -11.84 -0.06
C GLU A 209 -22.92 -13.17 0.18
N ALA A 210 -21.87 -13.18 1.01
CA ALA A 210 -21.05 -14.37 1.26
C ALA A 210 -21.68 -15.35 2.28
N GLY A 211 -22.72 -14.92 3.00
CA GLY A 211 -23.35 -15.69 4.07
C GLY A 211 -22.56 -15.64 5.39
N PRO A 212 -23.09 -16.26 6.46
CA PRO A 212 -22.43 -16.28 7.76
C PRO A 212 -21.07 -16.96 7.67
N ARG A 213 -20.02 -16.31 8.20
CA ARG A 213 -18.69 -16.92 8.34
C ARG A 213 -18.83 -18.19 9.19
N GLU A 214 -18.64 -19.37 8.60
CA GLU A 214 -18.33 -20.53 9.42
C GLU A 214 -17.00 -20.25 10.12
N VAL A 215 -17.03 -20.15 11.45
CA VAL A 215 -15.81 -20.01 12.24
C VAL A 215 -15.05 -21.32 12.13
N VAL A 216 -14.15 -21.43 11.16
CA VAL A 216 -13.20 -22.53 11.09
C VAL A 216 -12.20 -22.31 12.23
N VAL A 217 -12.50 -22.91 13.38
CA VAL A 217 -11.58 -22.94 14.52
C VAL A 217 -10.40 -23.81 14.13
N HIS A 218 -9.35 -23.18 13.59
CA HIS A 218 -8.09 -23.88 13.40
C HIS A 218 -7.51 -24.24 14.77
N PRO A 219 -7.22 -25.53 15.04
CA PRO A 219 -6.54 -25.91 16.27
C PRO A 219 -5.21 -25.17 16.35
N PRO A 220 -4.80 -24.71 17.56
CA PRO A 220 -3.54 -24.02 17.73
C PRO A 220 -2.40 -24.90 17.18
N PRO A 221 -1.41 -24.32 16.49
CA PRO A 221 -0.29 -25.08 15.98
C PRO A 221 0.37 -25.86 17.13
N PRO A 222 0.79 -27.12 16.90
CA PRO A 222 1.41 -27.92 17.95
C PRO A 222 2.57 -27.12 18.53
N LYS A 223 2.58 -26.94 19.85
CA LYS A 223 3.65 -26.25 20.57
C LYS A 223 4.96 -26.89 20.13
N ARG A 224 5.83 -26.13 19.45
CA ARG A 224 7.20 -26.56 19.19
C ARG A 224 7.77 -27.01 20.52
N ARG A 225 8.20 -28.27 20.62
CA ARG A 225 8.89 -28.80 21.80
C ARG A 225 9.99 -27.79 22.12
N ALA A 226 9.90 -27.18 23.30
CA ALA A 226 10.98 -26.34 23.81
C ALA A 226 12.22 -27.24 23.88
N GLU A 227 13.20 -26.97 23.02
CA GLU A 227 14.54 -27.48 23.23
C GLU A 227 14.98 -27.03 24.62
N ARG A 228 15.53 -28.00 25.35
CA ARG A 228 15.81 -27.91 26.78
C ARG A 228 16.95 -26.91 26.98
N ILE A 229 16.62 -25.65 27.25
CA ILE A 229 17.62 -24.63 27.59
C ILE A 229 18.19 -24.94 28.98
N ASP A 230 19.51 -25.02 29.06
CA ASP A 230 20.32 -25.29 30.25
C ASP A 230 20.00 -24.30 31.39
N PRO A 231 19.71 -24.77 32.62
CA PRO A 231 19.30 -23.94 33.76
C PRO A 231 20.36 -22.97 34.30
N LYS A 232 21.56 -22.86 33.72
CA LYS A 232 22.64 -21.99 34.25
C LYS A 232 22.65 -20.52 33.80
N GLN A 233 21.69 -20.06 32.99
CA GLN A 233 21.63 -18.64 32.60
C GLN A 233 20.26 -18.02 32.89
N ARG A 234 20.03 -17.63 34.16
CA ARG A 234 18.97 -16.66 34.51
C ARG A 234 19.57 -15.55 35.36
N HIS A 235 19.68 -14.36 34.79
CA HIS A 235 19.66 -13.11 35.55
C HIS A 235 18.21 -12.69 35.71
N LEU A 236 17.82 -12.38 36.95
CA LEU A 236 16.50 -11.87 37.32
C LEU A 236 16.31 -10.46 36.76
N PRO A 237 15.08 -10.08 36.38
CA PRO A 237 14.49 -8.98 37.13
C PRO A 237 13.00 -9.13 37.47
N GLN A 238 12.73 -8.71 38.70
CA GLN A 238 11.62 -7.91 39.24
C GLN A 238 10.17 -8.22 38.83
N GLN A 239 9.38 -8.47 39.87
CA GLN A 239 7.93 -8.65 39.88
C GLN A 239 7.18 -7.41 39.36
N LEU A 240 6.27 -7.62 38.41
CA LEU A 240 5.15 -6.72 38.12
C LEU A 240 3.85 -7.33 38.64
N ALA A 241 3.07 -6.50 39.32
CA ALA A 241 1.80 -6.84 39.98
C ALA A 241 0.68 -7.25 38.99
N PRO A 242 -0.34 -8.01 39.43
CA PRO A 242 -1.35 -8.57 38.53
C PRO A 242 -2.36 -7.53 38.01
N PHE A 243 -2.61 -7.58 36.71
CA PHE A 243 -3.67 -6.83 36.03
C PHE A 243 -5.06 -7.30 36.47
N LYS A 244 -5.92 -6.37 36.88
CA LYS A 244 -7.36 -6.60 37.13
C LYS A 244 -8.09 -6.85 35.81
N VAL A 245 -8.83 -7.97 35.76
CA VAL A 245 -9.79 -8.30 34.70
C VAL A 245 -10.95 -7.31 34.71
N ILE A 246 -11.11 -6.52 33.65
CA ILE A 246 -12.28 -5.68 33.42
C ILE A 246 -13.41 -6.57 32.91
N LYS A 247 -14.50 -6.67 33.68
CA LYS A 247 -15.73 -7.37 33.27
C LYS A 247 -16.32 -6.70 32.02
N LYS A 248 -16.61 -7.50 30.99
CA LYS A 248 -17.37 -7.08 29.80
C LYS A 248 -18.70 -6.46 30.26
N ARG A 249 -19.00 -5.23 29.83
CA ARG A 249 -20.35 -4.66 29.90
C ARG A 249 -21.17 -5.24 28.75
N GLU A 250 -22.39 -5.67 29.05
CA GLU A 250 -23.36 -6.09 28.05
C GLU A 250 -23.77 -4.90 27.15
N PRO A 251 -24.07 -5.14 25.86
CA PRO A 251 -24.52 -4.08 24.97
C PRO A 251 -25.94 -3.63 25.34
N ALA A 252 -26.17 -2.32 25.25
CA ALA A 252 -27.48 -1.71 25.46
C ALA A 252 -28.50 -2.18 24.38
N PRO A 253 -29.80 -2.24 24.71
CA PRO A 253 -30.83 -2.69 23.77
C PRO A 253 -30.95 -1.72 22.58
N VAL A 254 -31.05 -2.31 21.38
CA VAL A 254 -31.26 -1.61 20.11
C VAL A 254 -32.69 -1.08 20.07
N LEU A 255 -32.85 0.25 20.00
CA LEU A 255 -34.15 0.87 19.74
C LEU A 255 -34.60 0.58 18.30
N PRO A 256 -35.88 0.31 18.05
CA PRO A 256 -36.39 0.02 16.71
C PRO A 256 -36.24 1.22 15.79
N ARG A 257 -35.62 0.99 14.61
CA ARG A 257 -35.50 2.01 13.55
C ARG A 257 -36.89 2.47 13.11
N GLN A 258 -37.14 3.78 13.19
CA GLN A 258 -38.26 4.40 12.48
C GLN A 258 -38.04 4.21 10.97
N ARG A 259 -39.05 3.68 10.27
CA ARG A 259 -39.04 3.60 8.80
C ARG A 259 -38.96 5.01 8.25
N LEU A 260 -37.85 5.37 7.60
CA LEU A 260 -37.87 6.51 6.69
C LEU A 260 -38.79 6.15 5.51
N ALA A 261 -39.72 7.06 5.20
CA ALA A 261 -40.55 6.97 4.02
C ALA A 261 -39.69 7.05 2.74
N PRO A 262 -40.05 6.35 1.65
CA PRO A 262 -39.30 6.41 0.41
C PRO A 262 -39.40 7.79 -0.24
N HIS A 263 -38.23 8.35 -0.61
CA HIS A 263 -38.14 9.55 -1.45
C HIS A 263 -38.69 9.24 -2.87
N PRO A 264 -39.36 10.19 -3.54
CA PRO A 264 -39.93 9.96 -4.85
C PRO A 264 -38.86 9.80 -5.93
N LEU A 265 -39.00 8.75 -6.73
CA LEU A 265 -38.18 8.42 -7.90
C LEU A 265 -38.33 9.51 -8.97
N LEU A 266 -37.21 10.10 -9.38
CA LEU A 266 -37.10 10.90 -10.60
C LEU A 266 -37.17 9.95 -11.80
N HIS A 267 -38.23 10.07 -12.60
CA HIS A 267 -38.35 9.42 -13.91
C HIS A 267 -37.31 10.01 -14.88
N HIS A 268 -36.33 9.19 -15.28
CA HIS A 268 -35.55 9.43 -16.49
C HIS A 268 -35.85 8.35 -17.52
N GLY A 269 -35.91 8.81 -18.78
CA GLY A 269 -36.54 8.16 -19.92
C GLY A 269 -35.90 6.85 -20.36
N ALA A 270 -36.68 6.14 -21.17
CA ALA A 270 -36.41 4.84 -21.75
C ALA A 270 -35.08 4.76 -22.52
N PRO A 271 -34.42 3.59 -22.53
CA PRO A 271 -33.26 3.36 -23.38
C PRO A 271 -33.70 3.13 -24.84
N VAL A 272 -33.08 3.88 -25.75
CA VAL A 272 -33.15 3.65 -27.20
C VAL A 272 -32.36 2.38 -27.51
N VAL A 273 -33.05 1.37 -28.03
CA VAL A 273 -32.47 0.13 -28.55
C VAL A 273 -31.98 0.40 -29.97
N VAL A 274 -30.67 0.27 -30.21
CA VAL A 274 -30.07 0.30 -31.55
C VAL A 274 -30.02 -1.14 -32.08
N PRO A 275 -30.63 -1.48 -33.24
CA PRO A 275 -30.58 -2.83 -33.76
C PRO A 275 -29.21 -3.10 -34.42
N CYS A 276 -28.61 -4.22 -34.03
CA CYS A 276 -27.42 -4.81 -34.65
C CYS A 276 -27.80 -5.38 -36.01
N GLN A 277 -27.30 -4.78 -37.10
CA GLN A 277 -27.42 -5.35 -38.44
C GLN A 277 -26.28 -6.34 -38.66
N GLN A 278 -26.63 -7.59 -38.91
CA GLN A 278 -25.77 -8.59 -39.54
C GLN A 278 -25.58 -8.20 -41.00
N GLU A 279 -24.34 -8.00 -41.42
CA GLU A 279 -24.00 -7.97 -42.85
C GLU A 279 -23.12 -9.19 -43.18
N ASP A 280 -23.69 -10.05 -44.01
CA ASP A 280 -23.03 -11.14 -44.71
C ASP A 280 -22.09 -10.60 -45.80
N GLY A 281 -20.89 -11.18 -45.86
CA GLY A 281 -20.17 -11.49 -47.09
C GLY A 281 -19.71 -10.34 -47.99
N ASN A 282 -18.42 -9.99 -47.93
CA ASN A 282 -17.57 -9.98 -49.14
C ASN A 282 -16.08 -9.93 -48.79
N ARG A 283 -15.29 -10.92 -49.22
CA ARG A 283 -13.82 -10.84 -49.29
C ARG A 283 -13.41 -10.11 -50.57
N PRO A 284 -12.28 -9.41 -50.54
CA PRO A 284 -11.33 -9.61 -51.63
C PRO A 284 -9.90 -9.92 -51.18
N ALA A 285 -9.17 -10.43 -52.18
CA ALA A 285 -7.89 -11.09 -52.22
C ALA A 285 -6.73 -10.54 -51.38
N ALA A 286 -5.88 -11.50 -50.99
CA ALA A 286 -4.59 -11.36 -50.34
C ALA A 286 -3.57 -10.60 -51.21
N HIS A 287 -2.75 -9.80 -50.55
CA HIS A 287 -1.45 -9.36 -51.06
C HIS A 287 -0.35 -10.11 -50.30
N GLU A 288 0.49 -10.80 -51.07
CA GLU A 288 1.68 -11.54 -50.64
C GLU A 288 2.74 -10.62 -50.04
N LEU A 289 3.43 -11.10 -49.00
CA LEU A 289 4.70 -10.57 -48.51
C LEU A 289 5.77 -11.67 -48.65
N PRO A 290 7.01 -11.35 -49.07
CA PRO A 290 7.99 -12.35 -49.46
C PRO A 290 8.71 -12.99 -48.26
N VAL A 291 8.94 -14.29 -48.38
CA VAL A 291 9.67 -15.17 -47.45
C VAL A 291 11.17 -15.09 -47.73
N GLY A 292 11.98 -14.84 -46.70
CA GLY A 292 13.45 -14.96 -46.74
C GLY A 292 13.92 -16.40 -46.50
N PRO A 293 15.11 -16.80 -47.01
CA PRO A 293 15.51 -18.20 -47.05
C PRO A 293 16.08 -18.70 -45.72
N GLY A 294 15.78 -19.98 -45.42
CA GLY A 294 16.12 -20.65 -44.16
C GLY A 294 17.50 -21.31 -44.11
N ALA A 295 17.76 -21.90 -42.94
CA ALA A 295 18.68 -23.01 -42.65
C ALA A 295 18.55 -23.30 -41.14
N ALA A 296 18.66 -24.51 -40.59
CA ALA A 296 18.54 -25.87 -41.07
C ALA A 296 18.42 -26.70 -39.77
N VAL A 297 17.47 -27.63 -39.72
CA VAL A 297 17.33 -28.61 -38.62
C VAL A 297 18.27 -29.78 -38.90
N LYS A 298 18.97 -30.26 -37.87
CA LYS A 298 19.58 -31.60 -37.84
C LYS A 298 19.49 -32.23 -36.43
N PRO A 299 19.54 -33.57 -36.33
CA PRO A 299 18.57 -34.31 -35.54
C PRO A 299 19.13 -34.97 -34.26
N GLU A 300 18.15 -35.41 -33.47
CA GLU A 300 18.15 -36.40 -32.39
C GLU A 300 19.07 -37.62 -32.66
N GLU A 301 20.00 -37.90 -31.75
CA GLU A 301 20.71 -39.18 -31.68
C GLU A 301 20.41 -39.86 -30.33
N ARG A 302 19.91 -41.09 -30.43
CA ARG A 302 19.48 -41.97 -29.36
C ARG A 302 20.53 -43.09 -29.23
N ARG A 303 21.16 -43.26 -28.06
CA ARG A 303 21.94 -44.45 -27.66
C ARG A 303 21.74 -44.59 -26.14
N HIS A 304 20.99 -45.55 -25.60
CA HIS A 304 21.27 -46.99 -25.41
C HIS A 304 22.64 -47.31 -24.79
N GLU A 305 22.58 -48.21 -23.80
CA GLU A 305 23.65 -48.88 -23.03
C GLU A 305 24.22 -48.10 -21.84
N ALA A 306 24.53 -48.69 -20.68
CA ALA A 306 24.27 -49.98 -20.05
C ALA A 306 24.75 -49.82 -18.59
N SER A 307 24.12 -50.52 -17.64
CA SER A 307 24.68 -50.75 -16.29
C SER A 307 26.05 -51.44 -16.36
N PRO A 308 26.93 -51.30 -15.35
CA PRO A 308 26.84 -52.18 -14.18
C PRO A 308 27.20 -51.51 -12.84
N GLY A 309 26.69 -52.07 -11.74
CA GLY A 309 27.05 -51.69 -10.36
C GLY A 309 25.89 -51.91 -9.40
#